data_AF-A0A7C9LQW3-F1
#
_entry.id   AF-A0A7C9LQW3-F1
#
_cell.length_a   1.000
_cell.length_b   1.000
_cell.length_c   1.000
_cell.angle_alpha   90.00
_cell.angle_beta   90.00
_cell.angle_gamma   90.00
#
_symmetry.space_group_name_H-M   'P 1'
#
loop_
_entity.id
_entity.type
_entity.pdbx_description
1 polymer ?
#
loop_
_entity_poly.entity_id
_entity_poly.type
_entity_poly.pdbx_seq_one_letter_code
_entity_poly.pdbx_strand_id
1 'polypeptide(L)'
;MHRFLLSLMLLSGVALALLVVPPGPPICRLQVVPDYTLGVTSRAALRLSPGCAFGTILRVRKSSTTSTRRNGAPYQPIKPEQGAWEVGATGQPLKSPVPKSELWTLYSWRWEYNAAKPGQPERWRPGEVLRAAP
;
A
#
# COMPACT_ATOMS: atom_id res chain seq x y z
N MET A 1 29.99 21.48 -50.24
CA MET A 1 30.03 20.97 -48.85
C MET A 1 28.69 21.24 -48.13
N HIS A 2 27.56 20.73 -48.64
CA HIS A 2 26.20 21.07 -48.15
C HIS A 2 25.23 19.86 -48.09
N ARG A 3 25.75 18.62 -48.23
CA ARG A 3 24.90 17.41 -48.25
C ARG A 3 25.04 16.50 -47.03
N PHE A 4 25.94 16.81 -46.10
CA PHE A 4 26.18 16.00 -44.89
C PHE A 4 25.43 16.46 -43.64
N LEU A 5 24.77 17.62 -43.67
CA LEU A 5 24.13 18.22 -42.48
C LEU A 5 22.64 17.87 -42.32
N LEU A 6 22.00 17.29 -43.33
CA LEU A 6 20.56 16.98 -43.28
C LEU A 6 20.23 15.62 -42.64
N SER A 7 21.18 14.70 -42.55
CA SER A 7 20.93 13.35 -41.99
C SER A 7 20.99 13.29 -40.47
N LEU A 8 21.54 14.31 -39.79
CA LEU A 8 21.71 14.29 -38.33
C LEU A 8 20.48 14.81 -37.56
N MET A 9 19.53 15.47 -38.23
CA MET A 9 18.38 16.09 -37.57
C MET A 9 17.13 15.20 -37.48
N LEU A 10 17.13 14.01 -38.11
CA LEU A 10 15.97 13.11 -38.14
C LEU A 10 15.99 12.00 -37.07
N LEU A 11 17.06 11.85 -36.29
CA LEU A 11 17.18 10.77 -35.29
C LEU A 11 16.86 11.19 -33.85
N SER A 12 16.58 12.47 -33.59
CA SER A 12 16.39 12.97 -32.22
C SER A 12 14.93 12.93 -31.72
N GLY A 13 13.98 12.55 -32.57
CA GLY A 13 12.54 12.68 -32.27
C GLY A 13 11.85 11.47 -31.64
N VAL A 14 12.47 10.29 -31.60
CA VAL A 14 11.76 9.04 -31.25
C VAL A 14 11.94 8.62 -29.77
N ALA A 15 12.89 9.22 -29.04
CA ALA A 15 13.19 8.78 -27.67
C ALA A 15 12.18 9.27 -26.61
N LEU A 16 11.30 10.24 -26.93
CA LEU A 16 10.41 10.85 -25.94
C LEU A 16 8.99 10.26 -25.86
N ALA A 17 8.71 9.15 -26.55
CA ALA A 17 7.39 8.52 -26.55
C ALA A 17 7.23 7.34 -25.58
N LEU A 18 8.29 6.92 -24.87
CA LEU A 18 8.28 5.66 -24.10
C LEU A 18 8.02 5.76 -22.58
N LEU A 19 7.70 6.94 -22.02
CA LEU A 19 7.56 7.08 -20.56
C LEU A 19 6.20 7.48 -20.03
N VAL A 20 5.18 7.68 -20.87
CA VAL A 20 3.81 7.85 -20.38
C VAL A 20 3.10 6.52 -20.44
N VAL A 21 3.42 5.63 -19.49
CA VAL A 21 2.50 4.55 -19.13
C VAL A 21 1.25 5.25 -18.60
N PRO A 22 0.09 5.17 -19.28
CA PRO A 22 -1.13 5.75 -18.75
C PRO A 22 -1.35 5.16 -17.35
N PRO A 23 -1.72 5.98 -16.34
CA PRO A 23 -2.02 5.45 -15.02
C PRO A 23 -3.09 4.38 -15.20
N GLY A 24 -2.72 3.12 -14.96
CA GLY A 24 -3.66 2.00 -15.04
C GLY A 24 -4.88 2.28 -14.15
N PRO A 25 -6.03 1.67 -14.44
CA PRO A 25 -7.26 1.89 -13.68
C PRO A 25 -6.96 1.80 -12.18
N PRO A 26 -7.47 2.74 -11.36
CA PRO A 26 -6.99 2.91 -10.00
C PRO A 26 -7.32 1.64 -9.20
N ILE A 27 -6.30 0.84 -8.94
CA ILE A 27 -6.45 -0.42 -8.21
C ILE A 27 -6.83 -0.06 -6.78
N CYS A 28 -7.93 -0.64 -6.29
CA CYS A 28 -8.29 -0.52 -4.89
C CYS A 28 -7.19 -1.14 -4.02
N ARG A 29 -6.61 -0.32 -3.15
CA ARG A 29 -5.47 -0.67 -2.30
C ARG A 29 -5.67 -0.10 -0.90
N LEU A 30 -5.04 -0.73 0.08
CA LEU A 30 -4.85 -0.15 1.40
C LEU A 30 -3.76 0.92 1.34
N GLN A 31 -4.06 2.13 1.80
CA GLN A 31 -3.08 3.17 2.05
C GLN A 31 -2.77 3.25 3.55
N VAL A 32 -1.48 3.28 3.86
CA VAL A 32 -0.92 3.41 5.21
C VAL A 32 -0.31 4.80 5.30
N VAL A 33 -0.89 5.65 6.12
CA VAL A 33 -0.41 7.01 6.38
C VAL A 33 0.31 7.03 7.73
N PRO A 34 1.62 7.32 7.78
CA PRO A 34 2.30 7.62 9.03
C PRO A 34 1.71 8.89 9.65
N ASP A 35 1.04 8.78 10.79
CA ASP A 35 0.35 9.88 11.47
C ASP A 35 1.32 10.71 12.33
N TYR A 36 2.28 10.04 12.98
CA TYR A 36 3.33 10.67 13.79
C TYR A 36 4.54 9.77 13.83
N THR A 37 5.75 10.32 13.65
CA THR A 37 7.01 9.56 13.68
C THR A 37 7.80 9.92 14.93
N LEU A 38 8.11 8.92 15.75
CA LEU A 38 9.07 8.99 16.84
C LEU A 38 10.29 8.11 16.46
N GLY A 39 11.29 8.74 15.86
CA GLY A 39 12.46 8.03 15.33
C GLY A 39 12.08 7.02 14.24
N VAL A 40 12.26 5.73 14.52
CA VAL A 40 11.92 4.63 13.58
C VAL A 40 10.53 4.03 13.82
N THR A 41 9.80 4.54 14.82
CA THR A 41 8.43 4.14 15.13
C THR A 41 7.45 5.19 14.64
N SER A 42 6.28 4.78 14.19
CA SER A 42 5.20 5.72 13.90
C SER A 42 3.83 5.17 14.30
N ARG A 43 2.83 6.04 14.32
CA ARG A 43 1.41 5.65 14.31
C ARG A 43 0.97 5.46 12.86
N ALA A 44 0.15 4.44 12.59
CA ALA A 44 -0.42 4.23 11.26
C ALA A 44 -1.90 4.61 11.25
N ALA A 45 -2.28 5.48 10.31
CA ALA A 45 -3.65 5.67 9.91
C ALA A 45 -3.89 4.90 8.59
N LEU A 46 -4.81 3.93 8.66
CA LEU A 46 -5.22 3.11 7.52
C LEU A 46 -6.45 3.69 6.84
N ARG A 47 -6.42 3.77 5.50
CA ARG A 47 -7.57 4.16 4.68
C ARG A 47 -7.55 3.44 3.34
N LEU A 48 -8.69 3.46 2.65
CA LEU A 48 -8.78 2.98 1.28
C LEU A 48 -8.21 4.02 0.30
N SER A 49 -7.59 3.54 -0.78
CA SER A 49 -7.21 4.42 -1.88
C SER A 49 -8.46 5.01 -2.56
N PRO A 50 -8.37 6.22 -3.16
CA PRO A 50 -9.48 6.80 -3.90
C PRO A 50 -10.03 5.94 -5.06
N GLY A 51 -9.25 4.94 -5.50
CA GLY A 51 -9.66 3.95 -6.51
C GLY A 51 -10.63 2.88 -6.02
N CYS A 52 -10.90 2.81 -4.72
CA CYS A 52 -11.84 1.84 -4.16
C CYS A 52 -13.29 2.30 -4.40
N ALA A 53 -14.13 1.37 -4.86
CA ALA A 53 -15.56 1.61 -4.99
C ALA A 53 -16.19 1.88 -3.61
N PHE A 54 -17.27 2.65 -3.60
CA PHE A 54 -18.05 2.87 -2.38
C PHE A 54 -18.51 1.54 -1.76
N GLY A 55 -18.43 1.41 -0.44
CA GLY A 55 -18.76 0.19 0.29
C GLY A 55 -17.71 -0.92 0.18
N THR A 56 -16.54 -0.67 -0.40
CA THR A 56 -15.44 -1.63 -0.36
C THR A 56 -14.95 -1.79 1.08
N ILE A 57 -14.76 -3.04 1.50
CA ILE A 57 -14.19 -3.39 2.81
C ILE A 57 -12.92 -4.20 2.58
N LEU A 58 -11.83 -3.78 3.21
CA LEU A 58 -10.58 -4.54 3.24
C LEU A 58 -10.33 -5.08 4.64
N ARG A 59 -10.01 -6.37 4.73
CA ARG A 59 -9.46 -6.97 5.95
C ARG A 59 -7.98 -6.67 6.01
N VAL A 60 -7.50 -6.07 7.09
CA VAL A 60 -6.12 -5.60 7.22
C VAL A 60 -5.46 -6.19 8.45
N ARG A 61 -4.16 -6.48 8.35
CA ARG A 61 -3.38 -7.03 9.46
C ARG A 61 -1.96 -6.49 9.44
N LYS A 62 -1.30 -6.62 10.58
CA LYS A 62 0.13 -6.36 10.73
C LYS A 62 0.89 -7.68 10.65
N SER A 63 1.98 -7.73 9.89
CA SER A 63 2.86 -8.89 9.78
C SER A 63 4.32 -8.49 9.93
N SER A 64 5.12 -9.35 10.54
CA SER A 64 6.55 -9.10 10.72
C SER A 64 7.29 -9.29 9.41
N THR A 65 8.24 -8.39 9.13
CA THR A 65 9.16 -8.51 8.00
C THR A 65 10.43 -9.29 8.36
N THR A 66 10.72 -9.44 9.65
CA THR A 66 11.98 -9.97 10.19
C THR A 66 11.81 -11.29 10.94
N SER A 67 10.59 -11.66 11.32
CA SER A 67 10.31 -12.84 12.13
C SER A 67 9.24 -13.71 11.47
N THR A 68 9.47 -15.02 11.49
CA THR A 68 8.53 -16.03 10.97
C THR A 68 8.15 -17.01 12.07
N ARG A 69 6.99 -17.66 11.89
CA ARG A 69 6.54 -18.80 12.67
C ARG A 69 7.31 -20.06 12.23
N ARG A 70 7.16 -21.14 13.00
CA ARG A 70 7.79 -22.45 12.69
C ARG A 70 7.51 -22.97 11.27
N ASN A 71 6.35 -22.64 10.70
CA ASN A 71 5.94 -23.03 9.36
C ASN A 71 6.40 -22.05 8.25
N GLY A 72 7.28 -21.09 8.56
CA GLY A 72 7.78 -20.10 7.62
C GLY A 72 6.85 -18.92 7.36
N ALA A 73 5.61 -18.92 7.87
CA ALA A 73 4.71 -17.78 7.72
C ALA A 73 5.19 -16.58 8.55
N PRO A 74 5.04 -15.33 8.09
CA PRO A 74 5.37 -14.14 8.89
C PRO A 74 4.70 -14.16 10.26
N TYR A 75 5.44 -13.77 11.30
CA TYR A 75 4.87 -13.59 12.63
C TYR A 75 3.79 -12.49 12.57
N GLN A 76 2.68 -12.72 13.27
CA GLN A 76 1.58 -11.77 13.37
C GLN A 76 1.37 -11.47 14.85
N PRO A 77 1.17 -10.20 15.23
CA PRO A 77 0.88 -9.87 16.61
C PRO A 77 -0.46 -10.47 17.03
N ILE A 78 -0.56 -10.84 18.31
CA ILE A 78 -1.77 -11.42 18.93
C ILE A 78 -2.90 -10.37 19.02
N LYS A 79 -2.53 -9.09 19.10
CA LYS A 79 -3.43 -7.94 18.89
C LYS A 79 -3.53 -7.73 17.38
N PRO A 80 -4.65 -8.01 16.71
CA PRO A 80 -6.03 -7.78 17.14
C PRO A 80 -6.69 -8.98 17.81
N GLU A 81 -7.35 -8.75 18.93
CA GLU A 81 -8.03 -9.77 19.75
C GLU A 81 -9.12 -10.57 18.98
N GLN A 82 -9.51 -10.13 17.78
CA GLN A 82 -10.53 -10.75 16.92
C GLN A 82 -10.20 -10.61 15.43
N GLY A 83 -9.11 -11.23 14.96
CA GLY A 83 -8.81 -11.29 13.52
C GLY A 83 -8.50 -9.93 12.87
N ALA A 84 -8.26 -9.93 11.56
CA ALA A 84 -7.90 -8.72 10.82
C ALA A 84 -8.90 -7.58 10.99
N TRP A 85 -8.42 -6.33 11.13
CA TRP A 85 -9.28 -5.15 11.20
C TRP A 85 -10.00 -4.94 9.87
N GLU A 86 -11.19 -4.35 9.90
CA GLU A 86 -11.90 -3.96 8.69
C GLU A 86 -11.74 -2.47 8.44
N VAL A 87 -11.38 -2.10 7.22
CA VAL A 87 -11.25 -0.71 6.75
C VAL A 87 -12.27 -0.47 5.64
N GLY A 88 -13.10 0.57 5.78
CA GLY A 88 -14.11 0.95 4.79
C GLY A 88 -15.51 0.39 5.06
N ALA A 89 -15.73 -0.24 6.22
CA ALA A 89 -17.04 -0.73 6.61
C ALA A 89 -18.07 0.40 6.77
N THR A 90 -19.31 0.16 6.35
CA THR A 90 -20.42 1.12 6.48
C THR A 90 -20.61 1.51 7.95
N GLY A 91 -20.55 2.81 8.25
CA GLY A 91 -20.65 3.31 9.63
C GLY A 91 -19.32 3.41 10.38
N GLN A 92 -18.19 2.97 9.80
CA GLN A 92 -16.89 3.44 10.27
C GLN A 92 -16.69 4.89 9.81
N PRO A 93 -16.24 5.80 10.69
CA PRO A 93 -15.79 7.09 10.24
C PRO A 93 -14.66 6.90 9.21
N LEU A 94 -14.31 7.94 8.44
CA LEU A 94 -13.05 8.04 7.67
C LEU A 94 -11.77 7.87 8.54
N LYS A 95 -11.94 7.49 9.81
CA LYS A 95 -10.96 7.31 10.86
C LYS A 95 -10.47 5.87 10.83
N SER A 96 -9.15 5.71 10.91
CA SER A 96 -8.52 4.39 10.93
C SER A 96 -9.06 3.50 12.07
N PRO A 97 -9.31 2.21 11.81
CA PRO A 97 -9.70 1.25 12.85
C PRO A 97 -8.53 0.85 13.78
N VAL A 98 -7.30 1.29 13.47
CA VAL A 98 -6.12 0.99 14.27
C VAL A 98 -6.10 1.90 15.50
N PRO A 99 -6.03 1.35 16.73
CA PRO A 99 -5.93 2.17 17.94
C PRO A 99 -4.69 3.07 17.94
N LYS A 100 -4.80 4.30 18.45
CA LYS A 100 -3.65 5.25 18.53
C LYS A 100 -2.49 4.74 19.40
N SER A 101 -2.75 3.76 20.27
CA SER A 101 -1.74 3.06 21.07
C SER A 101 -0.91 2.06 20.26
N GLU A 102 -1.34 1.69 19.05
CA GLU A 102 -0.59 0.79 18.18
C GLU A 102 0.53 1.55 17.46
N LEU A 103 1.75 1.36 17.96
CA LEU A 103 2.97 1.84 17.31
C LEU A 103 3.50 0.77 16.34
N TRP A 104 4.12 1.21 15.25
CA TRP A 104 4.77 0.32 14.29
C TRP A 104 6.15 0.85 13.90
N THR A 105 7.13 -0.05 13.82
CA THR A 105 8.46 0.25 13.29
C THR A 105 8.49 0.01 11.79
N LEU A 106 9.09 0.93 11.04
CA LEU A 106 9.18 0.85 9.57
C LEU A 106 9.93 -0.41 9.08
N TYR A 107 10.84 -0.95 9.90
CA TYR A 107 11.79 -1.98 9.47
C TYR A 107 11.39 -3.41 9.82
N SER A 108 10.61 -3.62 10.90
CA SER A 108 10.27 -4.97 11.38
C SER A 108 8.79 -5.34 11.21
N TRP A 109 7.98 -4.43 10.66
CA TRP A 109 6.55 -4.66 10.39
C TRP A 109 6.11 -4.12 9.04
N ARG A 110 5.11 -4.79 8.45
CA ARG A 110 4.35 -4.30 7.32
C ARG A 110 2.86 -4.42 7.58
N TRP A 111 2.08 -3.57 6.95
CA TRP A 111 0.63 -3.72 6.85
C TRP A 111 0.28 -4.52 5.61
N GLU A 112 -0.64 -5.45 5.75
CA GLU A 112 -1.18 -6.26 4.67
C GLU A 112 -2.69 -6.11 4.62
N TYR A 113 -3.25 -6.22 3.42
CA TYR A 113 -4.70 -6.29 3.22
C TYR A 113 -5.09 -7.54 2.43
N ASN A 114 -6.31 -7.98 2.67
CA ASN A 114 -6.96 -9.05 1.94
C ASN A 114 -8.31 -8.52 1.41
N ALA A 115 -8.50 -8.69 0.11
CA ALA A 115 -9.71 -8.32 -0.61
C ALA A 115 -10.50 -9.55 -1.11
N ALA A 116 -10.15 -10.75 -0.63
CA ALA A 116 -10.83 -11.98 -1.00
C ALA A 116 -12.29 -11.94 -0.55
N LYS A 117 -13.19 -12.33 -1.47
CA LYS A 117 -14.61 -12.52 -1.17
C LYS A 117 -14.85 -13.85 -0.45
N PRO A 118 -15.98 -14.04 0.24
CA PRO A 118 -16.35 -15.33 0.81
C PRO A 118 -16.21 -16.45 -0.23
N GLY A 119 -15.54 -17.54 0.14
CA GLY A 119 -15.27 -18.68 -0.75
C GLY A 119 -14.03 -18.55 -1.65
N GLN A 120 -13.33 -17.42 -1.66
CA GLN A 120 -12.05 -17.27 -2.35
C GLN A 120 -10.86 -17.53 -1.41
N PRO A 121 -9.73 -18.06 -1.93
CA PRO A 121 -8.54 -18.21 -1.13
C PRO A 121 -8.05 -16.85 -0.63
N GLU A 122 -7.70 -16.79 0.66
CA GLU A 122 -7.13 -15.59 1.23
C GLU A 122 -5.81 -15.23 0.54
N ARG A 123 -5.72 -14.01 0.00
CA ARG A 123 -4.47 -13.48 -0.54
C ARG A 123 -4.14 -12.14 0.09
N TRP A 124 -3.15 -12.17 0.97
CA TRP A 124 -2.62 -11.01 1.66
C TRP A 124 -1.64 -10.26 0.76
N ARG A 125 -1.83 -8.96 0.63
CA ARG A 125 -1.05 -8.05 -0.22
C ARG A 125 -0.49 -6.91 0.63
N PRO A 126 0.74 -6.42 0.36
CA PRO A 126 1.29 -5.31 1.11
C PRO A 126 0.47 -4.03 0.88
N GLY A 127 0.22 -3.27 1.94
CA GLY A 127 -0.35 -1.93 1.86
C GLY A 127 0.64 -0.93 1.26
N GLU A 128 0.10 0.09 0.60
CA GLU A 128 0.87 1.21 0.06
C GLU A 128 1.19 2.18 1.20
N VAL A 129 2.47 2.33 1.54
CA VAL A 129 2.91 3.32 2.52
C VAL A 129 3.03 4.68 1.84
N LEU A 130 2.13 5.58 2.19
CA LEU A 130 2.24 6.97 1.77
C LEU A 130 3.30 7.64 2.63
N ARG A 131 4.32 8.24 2.01
CA ARG A 131 5.24 9.09 2.77
C ARG A 131 4.46 10.34 3.19
N ALA A 132 4.63 10.77 4.44
CA ALA A 132 4.31 12.15 4.78
C ALA A 132 5.10 13.04 3.80
N ALA A 133 4.43 14.00 3.16
CA ALA A 133 5.15 15.01 2.41
C ALA A 133 6.15 15.68 3.37
N PRO A 134 7.42 15.90 2.94
CA PRO A 134 8.40 16.59 3.77
C PRO A 134 7.94 18.00 4.14
#